data_AF-A0A2V9HI44-F1
#
_entry.id   AF-A0A2V9HI44-F1
#
_cell.length_a   1.000
_cell.length_b   1.000
_cell.length_c   1.000
_cell.angle_alpha   90.00
_cell.angle_beta   90.00
_cell.angle_gamma   90.00
#
_symmetry.space_group_name_H-M   'P 1'
#
loop_
_entity.id
_entity.type
_entity.pdbx_description
1 polymer ?
#
loop_
_entity_poly.entity_id
_entity_poly.type
_entity_poly.pdbx_seq_one_letter_code
_entity_poly.pdbx_strand_id
1 'polypeptide(L)'
;MLPEVSHRGPLASWKILVRAIAYFYQQDDAACERCLGIIDPDSAPARLIPALRTMFRTSTDKRLAPAAELLVALVCGNKVSLGRALQALDSAFETRVQEKILPEIQRAVAACEVAFPELLERLRQHISVRALQLDLPARKVRAALGGASIKNAYFWRLYARLIESSDEPLEPLICAQWEQFRRHAVAEGWFGEKGPETAALYLHMAEVLLEVPVGALERLRSRFAAHFSGFQEYYEDQPPVIREVQAKYKKGDFYFLSPSQLFERACAIDPHREAFEQWLNWAKQESDGRVADSVAERWHRALPLHSQPLLHLMESAEKRGALNKAIVFLAEAQKVDAVNPEVRRAALRLLVAQTARHIRQRKPHLVEQDVAALEALPEAQLADRPAFLVALRWAGAVIRGDAEL
;
A
#
# COMPACT_ATOMS: atom_id res chain seq x y z
N MET A 1 -27.46 -0.98 -33.41
CA MET A 1 -28.70 -0.28 -33.83
C MET A 1 -29.71 -1.31 -34.29
N LEU A 2 -30.86 -1.42 -33.61
CA LEU A 2 -31.94 -2.30 -34.08
C LEU A 2 -32.75 -1.56 -35.16
N PRO A 3 -33.13 -2.22 -36.27
CA PRO A 3 -33.85 -1.57 -37.36
C PRO A 3 -35.20 -0.99 -36.93
N GLU A 4 -35.66 0.04 -37.65
CA GLU A 4 -36.97 0.68 -37.47
C GLU A 4 -38.10 -0.36 -37.49
N VAL A 5 -38.98 -0.29 -36.50
CA VAL A 5 -40.02 -1.30 -36.28
C VAL A 5 -41.23 -0.92 -37.12
N SER A 6 -41.67 -1.82 -38.00
CA SER A 6 -42.98 -1.70 -38.63
C SER A 6 -44.09 -1.61 -37.56
N HIS A 7 -44.79 -0.48 -37.54
CA HIS A 7 -45.86 -0.14 -36.60
C HIS A 7 -47.16 -0.95 -36.79
N ARG A 8 -47.20 -1.90 -37.72
CA ARG A 8 -48.42 -2.58 -38.18
C ARG A 8 -48.38 -4.10 -38.00
N GLY A 9 -47.93 -4.58 -36.84
CA GLY A 9 -47.94 -6.01 -36.51
C GLY A 9 -48.55 -6.28 -35.13
N PRO A 10 -49.22 -7.42 -34.92
CA PRO A 10 -49.85 -7.77 -33.63
C PRO A 10 -48.86 -7.87 -32.45
N LEU A 11 -47.55 -7.90 -32.74
CA LEU A 11 -46.46 -7.95 -31.75
C LEU A 11 -45.72 -6.62 -31.58
N ALA A 12 -46.19 -5.52 -32.20
CA ALA A 12 -45.51 -4.23 -32.13
C ALA A 12 -45.34 -3.74 -30.67
N SER A 13 -46.41 -3.79 -29.87
CA SER A 13 -46.38 -3.40 -28.46
C SER A 13 -45.43 -4.27 -27.62
N TRP A 14 -45.32 -5.57 -27.93
CA TRP A 14 -44.36 -6.47 -27.25
C TRP A 14 -42.91 -6.14 -27.60
N LYS A 15 -42.61 -5.80 -28.86
CA LYS A 15 -41.26 -5.38 -29.28
C LYS A 15 -40.84 -4.07 -28.61
N ILE A 16 -41.78 -3.13 -28.47
CA ILE A 16 -41.54 -1.85 -27.77
C ILE A 16 -41.30 -2.10 -26.28
N LEU A 17 -42.07 -3.00 -25.64
CA LEU A 17 -41.84 -3.39 -24.25
C LEU A 17 -40.44 -3.99 -24.03
N VAL A 18 -39.98 -4.89 -24.91
CA VAL A 18 -38.63 -5.47 -24.82
C VAL A 18 -37.55 -4.39 -24.93
N ARG A 19 -37.74 -3.37 -25.77
CA ARG A 19 -36.84 -2.21 -25.85
C ARG A 19 -36.86 -1.38 -24.57
N ALA A 20 -38.04 -1.15 -23.99
CA ALA A 20 -38.15 -0.45 -22.70
C ALA A 20 -37.38 -1.18 -21.59
N ILE A 21 -37.50 -2.51 -21.52
CA ILE A 21 -36.73 -3.34 -20.56
C ILE A 21 -35.22 -3.22 -20.82
N ALA A 22 -34.78 -3.21 -22.07
CA ALA A 22 -33.37 -3.02 -22.41
C ALA A 22 -32.85 -1.65 -21.93
N TYR A 23 -33.60 -0.57 -22.14
CA TYR A 23 -33.25 0.76 -21.65
C TYR A 23 -33.26 0.86 -20.11
N PHE A 24 -34.19 0.17 -19.45
CA PHE A 24 -34.22 0.05 -17.99
C PHE A 24 -32.92 -0.56 -17.44
N TYR A 25 -32.42 -1.65 -18.01
CA TYR A 25 -31.14 -2.25 -17.59
C TYR A 25 -29.91 -1.42 -17.97
N GLN A 26 -30.04 -0.52 -18.95
CA GLN A 26 -29.00 0.44 -19.33
C GLN A 26 -29.03 1.74 -18.50
N GLN A 27 -29.97 1.88 -17.55
CA GLN A 27 -30.20 3.08 -16.75
C GLN A 27 -30.55 4.33 -17.59
N ASP A 28 -31.15 4.14 -18.78
CA ASP A 28 -31.69 5.23 -19.61
C ASP A 28 -33.20 5.37 -19.37
N ASP A 29 -33.55 5.99 -18.24
CA ASP A 29 -34.94 6.16 -17.79
C ASP A 29 -35.77 6.98 -18.79
N ALA A 30 -35.13 7.92 -19.50
CA ALA A 30 -35.79 8.76 -20.48
C ALA A 30 -36.17 7.96 -21.73
N ALA A 31 -35.27 7.10 -22.24
CA ALA A 31 -35.58 6.21 -23.36
C ALA A 31 -36.56 5.11 -22.97
N CYS A 32 -36.46 4.59 -21.75
CA CYS A 32 -37.42 3.65 -21.18
C CYS A 32 -38.83 4.26 -21.18
N GLU A 33 -39.00 5.46 -20.60
CA GLU A 33 -40.31 6.13 -20.54
C GLU A 33 -40.87 6.47 -21.92
N ARG A 34 -40.02 6.90 -22.87
CA ARG A 34 -40.46 7.11 -24.26
C ARG A 34 -41.01 5.82 -24.87
N CYS A 35 -40.34 4.68 -24.66
CA CYS A 35 -40.83 3.40 -25.16
C CYS A 35 -42.15 3.01 -24.50
N LEU A 36 -42.29 3.18 -23.18
CA LEU A 36 -43.54 2.88 -22.46
C LEU A 36 -44.71 3.78 -22.90
N GLY A 37 -44.43 5.03 -23.29
CA GLY A 37 -45.44 5.97 -23.80
C GLY A 37 -45.98 5.64 -25.20
N ILE A 38 -45.27 4.82 -26.00
CA ILE A 38 -45.68 4.43 -27.36
C ILE A 38 -46.54 3.15 -27.34
N ILE A 39 -46.55 2.41 -26.23
CA ILE A 39 -47.34 1.18 -26.10
C ILE A 39 -48.83 1.52 -26.07
N ASP A 40 -49.59 0.88 -26.95
CA ASP A 40 -51.05 0.98 -27.00
C ASP A 40 -51.68 0.59 -25.63
N PRO A 41 -52.44 1.49 -24.97
CA PRO A 41 -53.08 1.24 -23.67
C PRO A 41 -53.98 0.00 -23.62
N ASP A 42 -54.60 -0.37 -24.73
CA ASP A 42 -55.52 -1.52 -24.80
C ASP A 42 -54.78 -2.84 -25.10
N SER A 43 -53.47 -2.79 -25.32
CA SER A 43 -52.66 -3.96 -25.61
C SER A 43 -52.30 -4.77 -24.35
N ALA A 44 -52.18 -6.09 -24.49
CA ALA A 44 -51.75 -6.99 -23.40
C ALA A 44 -50.48 -6.52 -22.62
N PRO A 45 -49.38 -6.05 -23.27
CA PRO A 45 -48.19 -5.58 -22.55
C PRO A 45 -48.40 -4.28 -21.76
N ALA A 46 -49.47 -3.51 -22.01
CA ALA A 46 -49.75 -2.27 -21.27
C ALA A 46 -49.94 -2.51 -19.77
N ARG A 47 -50.33 -3.73 -19.37
CA ARG A 47 -50.48 -4.13 -17.96
C ARG A 47 -49.16 -4.11 -17.17
N LEU A 48 -48.01 -4.17 -17.86
CA LEU A 48 -46.68 -4.15 -17.25
C LEU A 48 -46.11 -2.72 -17.11
N ILE A 49 -46.71 -1.74 -17.78
CA ILE A 49 -46.26 -0.34 -17.75
C ILE A 49 -46.25 0.23 -16.32
N PRO A 50 -47.28 0.03 -15.47
CA PRO A 50 -47.24 0.54 -14.11
C PRO A 50 -46.08 -0.04 -13.30
N ALA A 51 -45.84 -1.36 -13.40
CA ALA A 51 -44.73 -2.02 -12.71
C ALA A 51 -43.38 -1.45 -13.14
N LEU A 52 -43.11 -1.37 -14.46
CA LEU A 52 -41.86 -0.83 -14.98
C LEU A 52 -41.66 0.63 -14.57
N ARG A 53 -42.70 1.47 -14.65
CA ARG A 53 -42.62 2.87 -14.18
C ARG A 53 -42.27 2.96 -12.70
N THR A 54 -42.86 2.10 -11.86
CA THR A 54 -42.52 2.05 -10.42
C THR A 54 -41.08 1.56 -10.18
N MET A 55 -40.50 0.74 -11.07
CA MET A 55 -39.13 0.25 -10.93
C MET A 55 -38.05 1.33 -11.14
N PHE A 56 -38.31 2.36 -11.96
CA PHE A 56 -37.34 3.45 -12.23
C PHE A 56 -37.79 4.86 -11.81
N ARG A 57 -39.06 5.06 -11.42
CA ARG A 57 -39.53 6.33 -10.82
C ARG A 57 -39.67 6.22 -9.32
N THR A 58 -39.23 7.26 -8.60
CA THR A 58 -39.24 7.34 -7.13
C THR A 58 -40.65 7.40 -6.52
N SER A 59 -41.69 7.67 -7.32
CA SER A 59 -43.09 7.55 -6.87
C SER A 59 -44.06 7.30 -8.04
N THR A 60 -45.11 6.54 -7.77
CA THR A 60 -46.31 6.44 -8.63
C THR A 60 -47.55 6.51 -7.74
N ASP A 61 -48.44 7.47 -8.00
CA ASP A 61 -49.66 7.75 -7.22
C ASP A 61 -50.75 6.66 -7.30
N LYS A 62 -50.54 5.59 -8.09
CA LYS A 62 -51.50 4.51 -8.28
C LYS A 62 -51.04 3.24 -7.57
N ARG A 63 -51.91 2.70 -6.73
CA ARG A 63 -51.73 1.38 -6.10
C ARG A 63 -51.59 0.32 -7.19
N LEU A 64 -50.49 -0.43 -7.16
CA LEU A 64 -50.23 -1.49 -8.12
C LEU A 64 -51.14 -2.70 -7.85
N ALA A 65 -51.39 -3.51 -8.88
CA ALA A 65 -52.02 -4.80 -8.68
C ALA A 65 -51.03 -5.76 -7.97
N PRO A 66 -51.49 -6.75 -7.19
CA PRO A 66 -50.61 -7.64 -6.40
C PRO A 66 -49.50 -8.33 -7.23
N ALA A 67 -49.81 -8.76 -8.45
CA ALA A 67 -48.82 -9.37 -9.35
C ALA A 67 -47.75 -8.37 -9.84
N ALA A 68 -48.12 -7.10 -10.02
CA ALA A 68 -47.19 -6.03 -10.37
C ALA A 68 -46.31 -5.63 -9.18
N GLU A 69 -46.85 -5.62 -7.95
CA GLU A 69 -46.08 -5.41 -6.72
C GLU A 69 -45.04 -6.51 -6.53
N LEU A 70 -45.42 -7.77 -6.71
CA LEU A 70 -44.49 -8.91 -6.64
C LEU A 70 -43.39 -8.81 -7.69
N LEU A 71 -43.72 -8.40 -8.93
CA LEU A 71 -42.74 -8.21 -9.99
C LEU A 71 -41.75 -7.08 -9.66
N VAL A 72 -42.22 -5.94 -9.16
CA VAL A 72 -41.36 -4.83 -8.70
C VAL A 72 -40.44 -5.30 -7.58
N ALA A 73 -40.97 -6.02 -6.58
CA ALA A 73 -40.18 -6.56 -5.48
C ALA A 73 -39.11 -7.57 -5.95
N LEU A 74 -39.44 -8.40 -6.95
CA LEU A 74 -38.53 -9.38 -7.54
C LEU A 74 -37.41 -8.72 -8.36
N VAL A 75 -37.73 -7.71 -9.16
CA VAL A 75 -36.79 -7.10 -10.13
C VAL A 75 -35.93 -6.02 -9.49
N CYS A 76 -36.49 -5.17 -8.65
CA CYS A 76 -35.72 -4.12 -8.00
C CYS A 76 -34.98 -4.63 -6.76
N GLY A 77 -35.26 -5.85 -6.31
CA GLY A 77 -35.04 -6.24 -4.92
C GLY A 77 -35.83 -5.32 -3.99
N ASN A 78 -35.98 -5.68 -2.73
CA ASN A 78 -36.47 -4.71 -1.76
C ASN A 78 -35.32 -3.74 -1.38
N LYS A 79 -34.75 -3.02 -2.37
CA LYS A 79 -33.67 -2.03 -2.20
C LYS A 79 -33.96 -1.06 -1.07
N VAL A 80 -35.23 -0.66 -0.96
CA VAL A 80 -35.70 0.22 0.11
C VAL A 80 -35.63 -0.48 1.47
N SER A 81 -36.06 -1.73 1.60
CA SER A 81 -35.92 -2.45 2.87
C SER A 81 -34.48 -2.74 3.22
N LEU A 82 -33.64 -3.10 2.25
CA LEU A 82 -32.21 -3.32 2.48
C LEU A 82 -31.55 -2.01 2.92
N GLY A 83 -31.80 -0.91 2.22
CA GLY A 83 -31.30 0.42 2.60
C GLY A 83 -31.71 0.80 4.03
N ARG A 84 -32.98 0.58 4.41
CA ARG A 84 -33.45 0.81 5.78
C ARG A 84 -32.79 -0.13 6.80
N ALA A 85 -32.61 -1.40 6.47
CA ALA A 85 -31.95 -2.36 7.35
C ALA A 85 -30.47 -2.02 7.56
N LEU A 86 -29.77 -1.59 6.52
CA LEU A 86 -28.38 -1.13 6.60
C LEU A 86 -28.26 0.16 7.42
N GLN A 87 -29.15 1.14 7.22
CA GLN A 87 -29.20 2.36 8.04
C GLN A 87 -29.46 2.04 9.52
N ALA A 88 -30.42 1.15 9.82
CA ALA A 88 -30.70 0.73 11.19
C ALA A 88 -29.50 0.00 11.81
N LEU A 89 -28.81 -0.84 11.04
CA LEU A 89 -27.58 -1.51 11.46
C LEU A 89 -26.45 -0.52 11.74
N ASP A 90 -26.25 0.49 10.88
CA ASP A 90 -25.26 1.55 11.07
C ASP A 90 -25.54 2.32 12.38
N SER A 91 -26.78 2.75 12.59
CA SER A 91 -27.19 3.40 13.84
C SER A 91 -27.03 2.49 15.06
N ALA A 92 -27.24 1.19 14.92
CA ALA A 92 -27.01 0.26 16.02
C ALA A 92 -25.53 0.11 16.37
N PHE A 93 -24.64 0.08 15.37
CA PHE A 93 -23.20 0.09 15.59
C PHE A 93 -22.73 1.35 16.34
N GLU A 94 -23.34 2.51 16.07
CA GLU A 94 -23.06 3.76 16.81
C GLU A 94 -23.42 3.63 18.31
N THR A 95 -24.42 2.83 18.67
CA THR A 95 -24.78 2.63 20.08
C THR A 95 -23.74 1.86 20.88
N ARG A 96 -22.88 1.06 20.22
CA ARG A 96 -21.95 0.10 20.84
C ARG A 96 -22.61 -0.90 21.80
N VAL A 97 -23.94 -1.07 21.76
CA VAL A 97 -24.69 -2.00 22.62
C VAL A 97 -24.93 -3.31 21.87
N GLN A 98 -24.29 -4.39 22.33
CA GLN A 98 -24.37 -5.72 21.71
C GLN A 98 -25.82 -6.19 21.47
N GLU A 99 -26.70 -6.01 22.46
CA GLU A 99 -28.11 -6.45 22.41
C GLU A 99 -28.91 -5.74 21.31
N LYS A 100 -28.48 -4.52 20.92
CA LYS A 100 -29.08 -3.76 19.83
C LYS A 100 -28.47 -4.12 18.47
N ILE A 101 -27.18 -4.42 18.44
CA ILE A 101 -26.44 -4.71 17.20
C ILE A 101 -26.83 -6.07 16.61
N LEU A 102 -26.84 -7.14 17.42
CA LEU A 102 -27.03 -8.51 16.91
C LEU A 102 -28.37 -8.72 16.15
N PRO A 103 -29.52 -8.19 16.61
CA PRO A 103 -30.78 -8.29 15.86
C PRO A 103 -30.78 -7.49 14.54
N GLU A 104 -30.05 -6.37 14.48
CA GLU A 104 -29.93 -5.59 13.25
C GLU A 104 -29.02 -6.29 12.23
N ILE A 105 -27.98 -7.00 12.69
CA ILE A 105 -27.16 -7.86 11.82
C ILE A 105 -28.04 -8.90 11.13
N GLN A 106 -28.87 -9.61 11.90
CA GLN A 106 -29.78 -10.63 11.36
C GLN A 106 -30.74 -10.03 10.32
N ARG A 107 -31.31 -8.85 10.61
CA ARG A 107 -32.22 -8.15 9.69
C ARG A 107 -31.52 -7.71 8.40
N ALA A 108 -30.31 -7.14 8.49
CA ALA A 108 -29.54 -6.73 7.33
C ALA A 108 -29.13 -7.93 6.45
N VAL A 109 -28.69 -9.03 7.07
CA VAL A 109 -28.34 -10.27 6.36
C VAL A 109 -29.55 -10.85 5.65
N ALA A 110 -30.69 -10.99 6.33
CA ALA A 110 -31.92 -11.51 5.72
C ALA A 110 -32.43 -10.61 4.59
N ALA A 111 -32.39 -9.29 4.78
CA ALA A 111 -32.77 -8.34 3.73
C ALA A 111 -31.83 -8.41 2.51
N CYS A 112 -30.53 -8.61 2.73
CA CYS A 112 -29.55 -8.72 1.67
C CYS A 112 -29.67 -10.05 0.92
N GLU A 113 -29.95 -11.16 1.61
CA GLU A 113 -30.17 -12.46 0.99
C GLU A 113 -31.35 -12.44 0.02
N VAL A 114 -32.42 -11.70 0.36
CA VAL A 114 -33.59 -11.54 -0.51
C VAL A 114 -33.34 -10.54 -1.65
N ALA A 115 -32.65 -9.43 -1.39
CA ALA A 115 -32.52 -8.35 -2.37
C ALA A 115 -31.32 -8.50 -3.31
N PHE A 116 -30.16 -8.93 -2.80
CA PHE A 116 -28.87 -9.04 -3.50
C PHE A 116 -28.03 -10.18 -2.91
N PRO A 117 -28.40 -11.46 -3.14
CA PRO A 117 -27.68 -12.61 -2.58
C PRO A 117 -26.19 -12.64 -2.97
N GLU A 118 -25.82 -12.10 -4.13
CA GLU A 118 -24.44 -11.97 -4.60
C GLU A 118 -23.58 -11.02 -3.76
N LEU A 119 -24.19 -10.08 -3.03
CA LEU A 119 -23.51 -9.16 -2.12
C LEU A 119 -23.48 -9.65 -0.68
N LEU A 120 -24.19 -10.74 -0.37
CA LEU A 120 -24.36 -11.24 1.00
C LEU A 120 -23.02 -11.49 1.69
N GLU A 121 -22.08 -12.14 0.99
CA GLU A 121 -20.77 -12.43 1.56
C GLU A 121 -19.97 -11.15 1.83
N ARG A 122 -20.02 -10.17 0.91
CA ARG A 122 -19.37 -8.87 1.12
C ARG A 122 -19.95 -8.17 2.35
N LEU A 123 -21.28 -8.17 2.49
CA LEU A 123 -21.94 -7.60 3.66
C LEU A 123 -21.49 -8.33 4.95
N ARG A 124 -21.47 -9.66 4.96
CA ARG A 124 -21.01 -10.45 6.11
C ARG A 124 -19.57 -10.11 6.51
N GLN A 125 -18.68 -9.90 5.54
CA GLN A 125 -17.29 -9.49 5.78
C GLN A 125 -17.21 -8.10 6.42
N HIS A 126 -17.93 -7.10 5.88
CA HIS A 126 -18.01 -5.75 6.46
C HIS A 126 -18.53 -5.77 7.90
N ILE A 127 -19.63 -6.47 8.15
CA ILE A 127 -20.21 -6.61 9.49
C ILE A 127 -19.22 -7.28 10.45
N SER A 128 -18.53 -8.33 10.00
CA SER A 128 -17.55 -9.04 10.82
C SER A 128 -16.40 -8.13 11.25
N VAL A 129 -15.88 -7.31 10.33
CA VAL A 129 -14.78 -6.38 10.62
C VAL A 129 -15.22 -5.29 11.60
N ARG A 130 -16.40 -4.70 11.41
CA ARG A 130 -16.96 -3.72 12.37
C ARG A 130 -17.26 -4.33 13.74
N ALA A 131 -17.71 -5.57 13.78
CA ALA A 131 -17.94 -6.28 15.03
C ALA A 131 -16.64 -6.57 15.80
N LEU A 132 -15.53 -6.85 15.10
CA LEU A 132 -14.20 -6.97 15.70
C LEU A 132 -13.73 -5.64 16.31
N GLN A 133 -14.02 -4.50 15.67
CA GLN A 133 -13.70 -3.17 16.22
C GLN A 133 -14.35 -2.90 17.59
N LEU A 134 -15.50 -3.51 17.83
CA LEU A 134 -16.28 -3.33 19.06
C LEU A 134 -16.11 -4.49 20.04
N ASP A 135 -15.12 -5.35 19.83
CA ASP A 135 -14.85 -6.56 20.64
C ASP A 135 -16.10 -7.43 20.87
N LEU A 136 -17.00 -7.49 19.88
CA LEU A 136 -18.22 -8.28 20.01
C LEU A 136 -17.86 -9.79 20.02
N PRO A 137 -18.52 -10.61 20.86
CA PRO A 137 -18.21 -12.03 20.93
C PRO A 137 -18.37 -12.74 19.58
N ALA A 138 -17.26 -13.24 19.03
CA ALA A 138 -17.19 -13.80 17.68
C ALA A 138 -18.26 -14.87 17.42
N ARG A 139 -18.56 -15.72 18.41
CA ARG A 139 -19.61 -16.76 18.31
C ARG A 139 -21.01 -16.16 18.12
N LYS A 140 -21.34 -15.08 18.84
CA LYS A 140 -22.65 -14.41 18.74
C LYS A 140 -22.80 -13.72 17.40
N VAL A 141 -21.75 -13.03 16.94
CA VAL A 141 -21.72 -12.36 15.63
C VAL A 141 -21.88 -13.40 14.52
N ARG A 142 -21.14 -14.51 14.57
CA ARG A 142 -21.25 -15.62 13.62
C ARG A 142 -22.66 -16.19 13.56
N ALA A 143 -23.31 -16.39 14.71
CA ALA A 143 -24.69 -16.84 14.77
C ALA A 143 -25.65 -15.82 14.13
N ALA A 144 -25.47 -14.53 14.40
CA ALA A 144 -26.28 -13.46 13.80
C ALA A 144 -26.09 -13.33 12.29
N LEU A 145 -24.89 -13.64 11.77
CA LEU A 145 -24.59 -13.65 10.34
C LEU A 145 -25.14 -14.86 9.58
N GLY A 146 -25.61 -15.89 10.30
CA GLY A 146 -25.98 -17.18 9.72
C GLY A 146 -24.78 -18.04 9.32
N GLY A 147 -23.59 -17.81 9.89
CA GLY A 147 -22.36 -18.51 9.56
C GLY A 147 -21.11 -17.64 9.67
N ALA A 148 -19.94 -18.24 9.45
CA ALA A 148 -18.69 -17.49 9.38
C ALA A 148 -18.56 -16.77 8.04
N SER A 149 -18.15 -15.49 8.06
CA SER A 149 -17.70 -14.80 6.86
C SER A 149 -16.36 -15.35 6.39
N ILE A 150 -16.15 -15.32 5.07
CA ILE A 150 -14.94 -15.80 4.40
C ILE A 150 -13.76 -14.88 4.73
N LYS A 151 -12.62 -15.45 5.13
CA LYS A 151 -11.38 -14.74 5.47
C LYS A 151 -10.40 -14.71 4.31
N ASN A 152 -10.86 -14.23 3.16
CA ASN A 152 -10.10 -14.05 1.94
C ASN A 152 -9.36 -12.70 1.93
N ALA A 153 -8.67 -12.38 0.83
CA ALA A 153 -7.89 -11.15 0.66
C ALA A 153 -8.72 -9.90 0.97
N TYR A 154 -9.96 -9.86 0.52
CA TYR A 154 -10.83 -8.72 0.79
C TYR A 154 -11.13 -8.52 2.28
N PHE A 155 -11.43 -9.60 3.01
CA PHE A 155 -11.64 -9.51 4.47
C PHE A 155 -10.40 -8.95 5.17
N TRP A 156 -9.21 -9.49 4.86
CA TRP A 156 -7.98 -9.05 5.50
C TRP A 156 -7.60 -7.61 5.13
N ARG A 157 -7.87 -7.18 3.89
CA ARG A 157 -7.72 -5.79 3.48
C ARG A 157 -8.65 -4.86 4.26
N LEU A 158 -9.93 -5.23 4.41
CA LEU A 158 -10.89 -4.45 5.20
C LEU A 158 -10.43 -4.35 6.65
N TYR A 159 -9.98 -5.47 7.23
CA TYR A 159 -9.57 -5.50 8.62
C TYR A 159 -8.31 -4.67 8.87
N ALA A 160 -7.28 -4.82 8.02
CA ALA A 160 -6.07 -4.02 8.12
C ALA A 160 -6.35 -2.51 8.00
N ARG A 161 -7.19 -2.11 7.03
CA ARG A 161 -7.61 -0.71 6.85
C ARG A 161 -8.39 -0.16 8.04
N LEU A 162 -9.28 -0.96 8.62
CA LEU A 162 -10.06 -0.54 9.79
C LEU A 162 -9.12 -0.20 10.96
N ILE A 163 -8.20 -1.10 11.28
CA ILE A 163 -7.28 -0.91 12.41
C ILE A 163 -6.33 0.27 12.14
N GLU A 164 -5.84 0.39 10.91
CA GLU A 164 -5.00 1.53 10.49
C GLU A 164 -5.72 2.88 10.58
N SER A 165 -7.04 2.91 10.36
CA SER A 165 -7.85 4.13 10.49
C SER A 165 -8.32 4.44 11.91
N SER A 166 -7.96 3.62 12.91
CA SER A 166 -8.37 3.82 14.30
C SER A 166 -7.56 4.95 14.94
N ASP A 167 -8.21 5.75 15.79
CA ASP A 167 -7.54 6.79 16.60
C ASP A 167 -6.72 6.19 17.77
N GLU A 168 -6.77 4.86 17.95
CA GLU A 168 -5.96 4.16 18.94
C GLU A 168 -4.48 4.13 18.53
N PRO A 169 -3.55 4.11 19.50
CA PRO A 169 -2.12 4.04 19.19
C PRO A 169 -1.83 2.87 18.26
N LEU A 170 -1.15 3.15 17.14
CA LEU A 170 -0.79 2.13 16.15
C LEU A 170 -0.16 0.90 16.81
N GLU A 171 -0.89 -0.20 16.83
CA GLU A 171 -0.34 -1.48 17.25
C GLU A 171 0.33 -2.15 16.04
N PRO A 172 1.56 -2.67 16.17
CA PRO A 172 2.24 -3.40 15.09
C PRO A 172 1.48 -4.66 14.59
N LEU A 173 0.39 -5.03 15.27
CA LEU A 173 -0.62 -5.96 14.77
C LEU A 173 -1.09 -5.59 13.36
N ILE A 174 -1.17 -4.29 13.00
CA ILE A 174 -1.54 -3.80 11.67
C ILE A 174 -0.72 -4.49 10.57
N CYS A 175 0.60 -4.59 10.75
CA CYS A 175 1.48 -5.26 9.79
C CYS A 175 1.22 -6.78 9.72
N ALA A 176 0.78 -7.40 10.82
CA ALA A 176 0.37 -8.80 10.80
C ALA A 176 -0.91 -9.00 9.97
N GLN A 177 -1.89 -8.08 10.05
CA GLN A 177 -3.09 -8.15 9.20
C GLN A 177 -2.79 -7.83 7.74
N TRP A 178 -1.93 -6.83 7.46
CA TRP A 178 -1.45 -6.57 6.11
C TRP A 178 -0.70 -7.76 5.51
N GLU A 179 0.07 -8.50 6.32
CA GLU A 179 0.69 -9.75 5.88
C GLU A 179 -0.35 -10.85 5.60
N GLN A 180 -1.43 -10.96 6.38
CA GLN A 180 -2.53 -11.87 6.02
C GLN A 180 -3.17 -11.47 4.69
N PHE A 181 -3.41 -10.16 4.48
CA PHE A 181 -3.90 -9.66 3.20
C PHE A 181 -2.98 -10.07 2.05
N ARG A 182 -1.67 -9.83 2.17
CA ARG A 182 -0.69 -10.20 1.14
C ARG A 182 -0.79 -11.69 0.78
N ARG A 183 -0.81 -12.56 1.79
CA ARG A 183 -0.87 -14.02 1.58
C ARG A 183 -2.09 -14.45 0.79
N HIS A 184 -3.27 -13.94 1.16
CA HIS A 184 -4.51 -14.26 0.46
C HIS A 184 -4.60 -13.60 -0.91
N ALA A 185 -4.16 -12.35 -1.05
CA ALA A 185 -4.16 -11.63 -2.32
C ALA A 185 -3.27 -12.32 -3.37
N VAL A 186 -2.11 -12.82 -2.96
CA VAL A 186 -1.24 -13.64 -3.82
C VAL A 186 -1.91 -14.97 -4.18
N ALA A 187 -2.52 -15.66 -3.22
CA ALA A 187 -3.18 -16.94 -3.45
C ALA A 187 -4.41 -16.82 -4.38
N GLU A 188 -5.12 -15.70 -4.31
CA GLU A 188 -6.28 -15.37 -5.15
C GLU A 188 -5.89 -14.72 -6.49
N GLY A 189 -4.60 -14.46 -6.72
CA GLY A 189 -4.12 -13.86 -7.96
C GLY A 189 -4.47 -12.37 -8.13
N TRP A 190 -4.72 -11.64 -7.04
CA TRP A 190 -4.89 -10.17 -7.11
C TRP A 190 -3.58 -9.49 -7.55
N PHE A 191 -2.44 -10.03 -7.12
CA PHE A 191 -1.11 -9.63 -7.56
C PHE A 191 -0.09 -10.76 -7.37
N GLY A 192 1.07 -10.64 -8.01
CA GLY A 192 2.14 -11.64 -7.93
C GLY A 192 2.97 -11.53 -6.64
N GLU A 193 3.51 -12.67 -6.17
CA GLU A 193 4.38 -12.72 -4.98
C GLU A 193 5.65 -11.87 -5.11
N LYS A 194 6.14 -11.68 -6.34
CA LYS A 194 7.28 -10.82 -6.69
C LYS A 194 6.85 -9.66 -7.60
N GLY A 195 5.60 -9.22 -7.47
CA GLY A 195 5.05 -8.08 -8.21
C GLY A 195 5.26 -6.75 -7.48
N PRO A 196 5.16 -5.62 -8.20
CA PRO A 196 5.30 -4.28 -7.62
C PRO A 196 4.26 -4.00 -6.53
N GLU A 197 3.07 -4.59 -6.60
CA GLU A 197 2.05 -4.44 -5.55
C GLU A 197 2.48 -5.08 -4.22
N THR A 198 3.24 -6.19 -4.28
CA THR A 198 3.82 -6.80 -3.09
C THR A 198 4.92 -5.91 -2.50
N ALA A 199 5.78 -5.32 -3.36
CA ALA A 199 6.80 -4.38 -2.91
C ALA A 199 6.17 -3.14 -2.26
N ALA A 200 5.14 -2.55 -2.88
CA ALA A 200 4.39 -1.43 -2.34
C ALA A 200 3.76 -1.75 -0.98
N LEU A 201 3.23 -2.96 -0.80
CA LEU A 201 2.68 -3.38 0.50
C LEU A 201 3.77 -3.55 1.57
N TYR A 202 4.97 -4.01 1.21
CA TYR A 202 6.10 -4.05 2.14
C TYR A 202 6.57 -2.65 2.53
N LEU A 203 6.63 -1.70 1.59
CA LEU A 203 6.95 -0.30 1.89
C LEU A 203 5.90 0.34 2.79
N HIS A 204 4.63 0.13 2.49
CA HIS A 204 3.51 0.60 3.31
C HIS A 204 3.62 0.10 4.76
N MET A 205 3.87 -1.19 4.96
CA MET A 205 4.10 -1.74 6.31
C MET A 205 5.36 -1.15 6.96
N ALA A 206 6.42 -0.87 6.21
CA ALA A 206 7.62 -0.24 6.75
C ALA A 206 7.31 1.18 7.24
N GLU A 207 6.63 1.99 6.42
CA GLU A 207 6.21 3.35 6.75
C GLU A 207 5.34 3.38 8.00
N VAL A 208 4.36 2.48 8.11
CA VAL A 208 3.53 2.27 9.32
C VAL A 208 4.39 2.04 10.57
N LEU A 209 5.46 1.25 10.47
CA LEU A 209 6.36 0.99 11.61
C LEU A 209 7.29 2.18 11.92
N LEU A 210 7.56 3.06 10.96
CA LEU A 210 8.38 4.26 11.19
C LEU A 210 7.67 5.31 12.05
N GLU A 211 6.34 5.29 12.11
CA GLU A 211 5.56 6.13 13.01
C GLU A 211 5.70 5.70 14.49
N VAL A 212 6.15 4.45 14.72
CA VAL A 212 6.37 3.91 16.06
C VAL A 212 7.77 4.31 16.57
N PRO A 213 7.90 4.89 17.78
CA PRO A 213 9.20 5.22 18.34
C PRO A 213 10.14 4.00 18.41
N VAL A 214 11.41 4.16 18.00
CA VAL A 214 12.41 3.07 17.90
C VAL A 214 12.50 2.23 19.18
N GLY A 215 12.57 2.88 20.35
CA GLY A 215 12.63 2.18 21.64
C GLY A 215 11.35 1.41 22.02
N ALA A 216 10.20 1.76 21.44
CA ALA A 216 8.95 1.03 21.61
C ALA A 216 8.88 -0.19 20.69
N LEU A 217 9.43 -0.12 19.48
CA LEU A 217 9.37 -1.18 18.48
C LEU A 217 9.99 -2.51 18.96
N GLU A 218 11.16 -2.47 19.59
CA GLU A 218 11.82 -3.69 20.11
C GLU A 218 11.04 -4.34 21.27
N ARG A 219 10.48 -3.52 22.17
CA ARG A 219 9.60 -4.01 23.24
C ARG A 219 8.33 -4.63 22.65
N LEU A 220 7.76 -3.99 21.64
CA LEU A 220 6.56 -4.47 20.96
C LEU A 220 6.81 -5.80 20.25
N ARG A 221 7.91 -5.93 19.51
CA ARG A 221 8.32 -7.17 18.85
C ARG A 221 8.48 -8.32 19.84
N SER A 222 9.15 -8.05 20.97
CA SER A 222 9.32 -9.03 22.05
C SER A 222 7.98 -9.45 22.67
N ARG A 223 7.11 -8.46 22.96
CA ARG A 223 5.76 -8.71 23.49
C ARG A 223 4.91 -9.52 22.51
N PHE A 224 4.94 -9.18 21.22
CA PHE A 224 4.22 -9.86 20.17
C PHE A 224 4.68 -11.32 20.05
N ALA A 225 5.98 -11.56 19.97
CA ALA A 225 6.53 -12.91 19.90
C ALA A 225 6.14 -13.79 21.12
N ALA A 226 5.98 -13.19 22.29
CA ALA A 226 5.60 -13.90 23.51
C ALA A 226 4.09 -14.20 23.63
N HIS A 227 3.21 -13.32 23.12
CA HIS A 227 1.76 -13.40 23.36
C HIS A 227 0.94 -13.74 22.11
N PHE A 228 1.50 -13.60 20.92
CA PHE A 228 0.75 -13.82 19.68
C PHE A 228 0.53 -15.32 19.43
N SER A 229 -0.71 -15.77 19.61
CA SER A 229 -1.14 -17.15 19.41
C SER A 229 -1.36 -17.51 17.93
N GLY A 230 -1.19 -16.56 17.01
CA GLY A 230 -1.47 -16.73 15.59
C GLY A 230 -2.91 -16.38 15.24
N PHE A 231 -3.23 -16.47 13.94
CA PHE A 231 -4.56 -16.18 13.42
C PHE A 231 -5.49 -17.41 13.42
N GLN A 232 -5.15 -18.47 14.14
CA GLN A 232 -5.79 -19.80 14.00
C GLN A 232 -7.32 -19.75 14.17
N GLU A 233 -7.80 -18.93 15.11
CA GLU A 233 -9.23 -18.71 15.39
C GLU A 233 -10.03 -18.19 14.18
N TYR A 234 -9.38 -17.47 13.25
CA TYR A 234 -10.01 -16.95 12.05
C TYR A 234 -10.23 -18.05 11.00
N TYR A 235 -9.55 -19.19 11.11
CA TYR A 235 -9.50 -20.23 10.10
C TYR A 235 -10.25 -21.52 10.46
N GLU A 236 -10.71 -21.70 11.70
CA GLU A 236 -11.35 -22.94 12.18
C GLU A 236 -12.54 -23.35 11.30
N ASP A 237 -13.40 -22.40 10.96
CA ASP A 237 -14.65 -22.62 10.21
C ASP A 237 -14.55 -22.14 8.74
N GLN A 238 -13.34 -22.09 8.19
CA GLN A 238 -13.12 -21.61 6.83
C GLN A 238 -13.07 -22.75 5.79
N PRO A 239 -13.48 -22.47 4.53
CA PRO A 239 -13.36 -23.44 3.44
C PRO A 239 -11.91 -23.96 3.28
N PRO A 240 -11.71 -25.20 2.78
CA PRO A 240 -10.37 -25.79 2.61
C PRO A 240 -9.38 -24.87 1.87
N VAL A 241 -9.83 -24.22 0.79
CA VAL A 241 -9.00 -23.28 0.00
C VAL A 241 -8.42 -22.15 0.86
N ILE A 242 -9.21 -21.59 1.79
CA ILE A 242 -8.75 -20.51 2.68
C ILE A 242 -7.79 -21.04 3.76
N ARG A 243 -8.04 -22.26 4.27
CA ARG A 243 -7.17 -22.91 5.27
C ARG A 243 -5.82 -23.32 4.67
N GLU A 244 -5.79 -23.72 3.40
CA GLU A 244 -4.55 -24.06 2.69
C GLU A 244 -3.61 -22.86 2.56
N VAL A 245 -4.14 -21.65 2.32
CA VAL A 245 -3.33 -20.42 2.32
C VAL A 245 -2.65 -20.22 3.67
N GLN A 246 -3.35 -20.44 4.77
CA GLN A 246 -2.79 -20.31 6.11
C GLN A 246 -1.69 -21.35 6.39
N ALA A 247 -1.91 -22.60 5.97
CA ALA A 247 -1.00 -23.71 6.22
C ALA A 247 0.34 -23.59 5.46
N LYS A 248 0.38 -22.88 4.32
CA LYS A 248 1.59 -22.70 3.50
C LYS A 248 2.69 -21.90 4.20
N TYR A 249 2.36 -21.06 5.19
CA TYR A 249 3.32 -20.15 5.80
C TYR A 249 3.80 -20.63 7.17
N LYS A 250 5.11 -20.55 7.39
CA LYS A 250 5.77 -21.00 8.62
C LYS A 250 5.30 -20.19 9.82
N LYS A 251 5.01 -20.88 10.94
CA LYS A 251 4.80 -20.24 12.24
C LYS A 251 6.09 -19.58 12.70
N GLY A 252 6.01 -18.35 13.20
CA GLY A 252 7.12 -17.63 13.84
C GLY A 252 7.97 -16.74 12.93
N ASP A 253 7.62 -16.59 11.65
CA ASP A 253 8.26 -15.55 10.81
C ASP A 253 7.57 -14.20 11.04
N PHE A 254 8.21 -13.34 11.84
CA PHE A 254 7.73 -12.00 12.20
C PHE A 254 8.49 -10.88 11.48
N TYR A 255 8.97 -11.15 10.25
CA TYR A 255 9.67 -10.15 9.43
C TYR A 255 8.86 -8.86 9.24
N PHE A 256 7.53 -8.95 9.23
CA PHE A 256 6.61 -7.83 9.11
C PHE A 256 6.61 -6.88 10.32
N LEU A 257 7.37 -7.19 11.38
CA LEU A 257 7.64 -6.30 12.51
C LEU A 257 9.03 -5.69 12.46
N SER A 258 9.75 -5.83 11.34
CA SER A 258 11.11 -5.33 11.15
C SER A 258 11.16 -4.41 9.93
N PRO A 259 11.29 -3.07 10.12
CA PRO A 259 11.44 -2.14 9.01
C PRO A 259 12.56 -2.55 8.06
N SER A 260 13.71 -2.97 8.60
CA SER A 260 14.84 -3.47 7.80
C SER A 260 14.46 -4.62 6.85
N GLN A 261 13.75 -5.64 7.35
CA GLN A 261 13.37 -6.79 6.53
C GLN A 261 12.28 -6.44 5.52
N LEU A 262 11.38 -5.51 5.86
CA LEU A 262 10.35 -5.01 4.95
C LEU A 262 10.97 -4.21 3.79
N PHE A 263 11.85 -3.26 4.09
CA PHE A 263 12.59 -2.52 3.05
C PHE A 263 13.46 -3.45 2.21
N GLU A 264 14.16 -4.39 2.82
CA GLU A 264 14.97 -5.37 2.10
C GLU A 264 14.13 -6.16 1.09
N ARG A 265 12.95 -6.65 1.49
CA ARG A 265 12.05 -7.39 0.61
C ARG A 265 11.46 -6.51 -0.48
N ALA A 266 11.05 -5.29 -0.15
CA ALA A 266 10.54 -4.33 -1.13
C ALA A 266 11.57 -4.02 -2.21
N CYS A 267 12.77 -3.60 -1.81
CA CYS A 267 13.86 -3.24 -2.72
C CYS A 267 14.40 -4.44 -3.52
N ALA A 268 14.26 -5.66 -3.00
CA ALA A 268 14.62 -6.88 -3.74
C ALA A 268 13.61 -7.21 -4.86
N ILE A 269 12.35 -6.80 -4.70
CA ILE A 269 11.28 -7.04 -5.69
C ILE A 269 11.24 -5.92 -6.71
N ASP A 270 11.25 -4.67 -6.26
CA ASP A 270 11.13 -3.48 -7.09
C ASP A 270 12.18 -2.43 -6.67
N PRO A 271 13.43 -2.56 -7.14
CA PRO A 271 14.50 -1.65 -6.77
C PRO A 271 14.30 -0.28 -7.42
N HIS A 272 14.02 0.74 -6.59
CA HIS A 272 13.93 2.12 -7.03
C HIS A 272 14.51 3.08 -5.98
N ARG A 273 14.79 4.30 -6.43
CA ARG A 273 15.54 5.30 -5.66
C ARG A 273 14.86 5.64 -4.34
N GLU A 274 13.56 5.93 -4.39
CA GLU A 274 12.79 6.43 -3.25
C GLU A 274 12.76 5.40 -2.11
N ALA A 275 12.53 4.12 -2.41
CA ALA A 275 12.57 3.06 -1.41
C ALA A 275 13.95 2.89 -0.74
N PHE A 276 15.04 2.94 -1.52
CA PHE A 276 16.38 2.88 -0.95
C PHE A 276 16.74 4.13 -0.15
N GLU A 277 16.28 5.32 -0.56
CA GLU A 277 16.45 6.55 0.21
C GLU A 277 15.74 6.47 1.57
N GLN A 278 14.49 6.02 1.61
CA GLN A 278 13.76 5.79 2.86
C GLN A 278 14.48 4.76 3.74
N TRP A 279 14.88 3.62 3.17
CA TRP A 279 15.58 2.56 3.91
C TRP A 279 16.90 3.06 4.51
N LEU A 280 17.69 3.80 3.73
CA LEU A 280 18.96 4.35 4.20
C LEU A 280 18.77 5.41 5.28
N ASN A 281 17.75 6.26 5.16
CA ASN A 281 17.45 7.28 6.16
C ASN A 281 17.02 6.65 7.49
N TRP A 282 16.19 5.62 7.46
CA TRP A 282 15.87 4.83 8.65
C TRP A 282 17.12 4.17 9.24
N ALA A 283 17.94 3.51 8.41
CA ALA A 283 19.14 2.82 8.85
C ALA A 283 20.20 3.74 9.49
N LYS A 284 20.23 5.03 9.11
CA LYS A 284 21.09 6.05 9.73
C LYS A 284 20.62 6.47 11.13
N GLN A 285 19.32 6.37 11.41
CA GLN A 285 18.74 6.66 12.72
C GLN A 285 18.92 5.51 13.70
N GLU A 286 19.12 4.30 13.19
CA GLU A 286 19.50 3.14 14.00
C GLU A 286 20.88 3.33 14.64
N SER A 287 21.06 2.76 15.83
CA SER A 287 22.25 2.98 16.65
C SER A 287 23.55 2.41 16.05
N ASP A 288 23.45 1.50 15.06
CA ASP A 288 24.61 0.88 14.40
C ASP A 288 24.78 1.39 12.96
N GLY A 289 25.78 2.25 12.76
CA GLY A 289 26.14 2.77 11.44
C GLY A 289 26.53 1.70 10.40
N ARG A 290 26.81 0.46 10.81
CA ARG A 290 27.02 -0.66 9.88
C ARG A 290 25.76 -1.04 9.11
N VAL A 291 24.58 -0.82 9.69
CA VAL A 291 23.30 -1.09 9.02
C VAL A 291 23.16 -0.15 7.82
N ALA A 292 23.42 1.15 8.01
CA ALA A 292 23.39 2.14 6.95
C ALA A 292 24.41 1.85 5.83
N ASP A 293 25.64 1.44 6.18
CA ASP A 293 26.65 0.98 5.22
C ASP A 293 26.12 -0.18 4.37
N SER A 294 25.57 -1.22 5.00
CA SER A 294 25.01 -2.39 4.31
C SER A 294 23.87 -2.01 3.35
N VAL A 295 23.00 -1.07 3.74
CA VAL A 295 21.93 -0.57 2.87
C VAL A 295 22.51 0.17 1.66
N ALA A 296 23.49 1.05 1.86
CA ALA A 296 24.13 1.78 0.77
C ALA A 296 24.86 0.84 -0.21
N GLU A 297 25.53 -0.21 0.28
CA GLU A 297 26.15 -1.23 -0.57
C GLU A 297 25.11 -2.01 -1.40
N ARG A 298 23.94 -2.31 -0.82
CA ARG A 298 22.83 -2.97 -1.54
C ARG A 298 22.19 -2.05 -2.56
N TRP A 299 22.00 -0.78 -2.21
CA TRP A 299 21.49 0.24 -3.12
C TRP A 299 22.43 0.40 -4.33
N HIS A 300 23.72 0.59 -4.11
CA HIS A 300 24.67 0.72 -5.21
C HIS A 300 24.70 -0.52 -6.12
N ARG A 301 24.59 -1.72 -5.54
CA ARG A 301 24.50 -2.97 -6.33
C ARG A 301 23.23 -3.05 -7.18
N ALA A 302 22.09 -2.62 -6.63
CA ALA A 302 20.81 -2.67 -7.33
C ALA A 302 20.69 -1.56 -8.38
N LEU A 303 21.18 -0.35 -8.07
CA LEU A 303 21.08 0.83 -8.92
C LEU A 303 22.46 1.53 -9.05
N PRO A 304 23.36 1.03 -9.92
CA PRO A 304 24.76 1.48 -10.00
C PRO A 304 24.96 2.93 -10.45
N LEU A 305 23.95 3.53 -11.10
CA LEU A 305 24.01 4.88 -11.66
C LEU A 305 23.67 5.98 -10.65
N HIS A 306 23.48 5.64 -9.37
CA HIS A 306 23.25 6.62 -8.32
C HIS A 306 24.51 6.85 -7.49
N SER A 307 24.91 8.12 -7.36
CA SER A 307 26.08 8.55 -6.59
C SER A 307 25.80 8.64 -5.08
N GLN A 308 24.54 8.79 -4.67
CA GLN A 308 24.11 8.91 -3.27
C GLN A 308 24.60 7.78 -2.35
N PRO A 309 24.45 6.48 -2.68
CA PRO A 309 24.98 5.41 -1.82
C PRO A 309 26.51 5.44 -1.69
N LEU A 310 27.23 5.79 -2.77
CA LEU A 310 28.68 5.91 -2.74
C LEU A 310 29.16 7.08 -1.86
N LEU A 311 28.45 8.22 -1.92
CA LEU A 311 28.70 9.36 -1.03
C LEU A 311 28.53 8.96 0.44
N HIS A 312 27.49 8.20 0.78
CA HIS A 312 27.30 7.72 2.15
C HIS A 312 28.45 6.80 2.61
N LEU A 313 28.81 5.81 1.80
CA LEU A 313 29.89 4.86 2.11
C LEU A 313 31.24 5.56 2.27
N MET A 314 31.52 6.54 1.41
CA MET A 314 32.69 7.41 1.50
C MET A 314 32.73 8.16 2.84
N GLU A 315 31.65 8.85 3.22
CA GLU A 315 31.60 9.59 4.49
C GLU A 315 31.75 8.67 5.72
N SER A 316 31.13 7.48 5.68
CA SER A 316 31.26 6.48 6.73
C SER A 316 32.70 5.93 6.84
N ALA A 317 33.36 5.68 5.70
CA ALA A 317 34.75 5.27 5.67
C ALA A 317 35.68 6.37 6.21
N GLU A 318 35.44 7.64 5.85
CA GLU A 318 36.20 8.79 6.34
C GLU A 318 36.06 8.96 7.85
N LYS A 319 34.84 8.91 8.40
CA LYS A 319 34.57 9.00 9.84
C LYS A 319 35.27 7.91 10.65
N ARG A 320 35.46 6.72 10.07
CA ARG A 320 36.19 5.59 10.69
C ARG A 320 37.71 5.65 10.48
N GLY A 321 38.24 6.70 9.84
CA GLY A 321 39.66 6.85 9.54
C GLY A 321 40.15 5.96 8.39
N ALA A 322 39.25 5.29 7.66
CA ALA A 322 39.58 4.44 6.52
C ALA A 322 39.71 5.25 5.22
N LEU A 323 40.61 6.25 5.23
CA LEU A 323 40.82 7.22 4.14
C LEU A 323 40.97 6.56 2.76
N ASN A 324 41.73 5.47 2.66
CA ASN A 324 41.94 4.78 1.38
C ASN A 324 40.61 4.23 0.81
N LYS A 325 39.71 3.70 1.66
CA LYS A 325 38.38 3.25 1.23
C LYS A 325 37.50 4.42 0.81
N ALA A 326 37.56 5.53 1.55
CA ALA A 326 36.81 6.74 1.21
C ALA A 326 37.20 7.26 -0.18
N ILE A 327 38.50 7.28 -0.51
CA ILE A 327 39.00 7.69 -1.83
C ILE A 327 38.51 6.75 -2.95
N VAL A 328 38.45 5.43 -2.70
CA VAL A 328 37.93 4.47 -3.69
C VAL A 328 36.45 4.75 -3.97
N PHE A 329 35.62 4.92 -2.93
CA PHE A 329 34.20 5.25 -3.12
C PHE A 329 33.99 6.59 -3.81
N LEU A 330 34.80 7.60 -3.49
CA LEU A 330 34.77 8.89 -4.17
C LEU A 330 35.07 8.75 -5.66
N ALA A 331 36.12 8.01 -6.02
CA ALA A 331 36.50 7.80 -7.41
C ALA A 331 35.39 7.10 -8.21
N GLU A 332 34.67 6.16 -7.58
CA GLU A 332 33.47 5.56 -8.16
C GLU A 332 32.33 6.57 -8.31
N ALA A 333 32.08 7.40 -7.28
CA ALA A 333 31.03 8.42 -7.33
C ALA A 333 31.28 9.46 -8.43
N GLN A 334 32.55 9.84 -8.66
CA GLN A 334 32.95 10.74 -9.74
C GLN A 334 32.71 10.15 -11.13
N LYS A 335 32.89 8.84 -11.30
CA LYS A 335 32.56 8.17 -12.58
C LYS A 335 31.07 8.20 -12.89
N VAL A 336 30.24 8.16 -11.84
CA VAL A 336 28.78 8.18 -11.96
C VAL A 336 28.26 9.60 -12.18
N ASP A 337 28.69 10.56 -11.36
CA ASP A 337 28.18 11.93 -11.36
C ASP A 337 29.24 12.94 -10.88
N ALA A 338 30.20 13.25 -11.74
CA ALA A 338 31.25 14.26 -11.47
C ALA A 338 30.72 15.70 -11.37
N VAL A 339 29.51 15.99 -11.86
CA VAL A 339 28.93 17.34 -11.81
C VAL A 339 28.20 17.61 -10.50
N ASN A 340 27.91 16.55 -9.72
CA ASN A 340 27.29 16.67 -8.42
C ASN A 340 28.10 17.58 -7.48
N PRO A 341 27.47 18.62 -6.88
CA PRO A 341 28.16 19.52 -5.96
C PRO A 341 28.70 18.79 -4.72
N GLU A 342 28.01 17.76 -4.22
CA GLU A 342 28.47 17.00 -3.06
C GLU A 342 29.68 16.11 -3.38
N VAL A 343 29.71 15.49 -4.57
CA VAL A 343 30.89 14.73 -5.04
C VAL A 343 32.10 15.64 -5.19
N ARG A 344 31.91 16.83 -5.77
CA ARG A 344 32.99 17.84 -5.93
C ARG A 344 33.52 18.35 -4.59
N ARG A 345 32.62 18.69 -3.66
CA ARG A 345 32.99 19.09 -2.29
C ARG A 345 33.77 17.99 -1.57
N ALA A 346 33.31 16.74 -1.68
CA ALA A 346 33.98 15.60 -1.09
C ALA A 346 35.35 15.33 -1.73
N ALA A 347 35.48 15.51 -3.05
CA ALA A 347 36.75 15.37 -3.75
C ALA A 347 37.82 16.32 -3.22
N LEU A 348 37.48 17.61 -3.11
CA LEU A 348 38.37 18.61 -2.54
C LEU A 348 38.75 18.25 -1.10
N ARG A 349 37.77 17.92 -0.24
CA ARG A 349 38.00 17.60 1.18
C ARG A 349 38.94 16.41 1.35
N LEU A 350 38.67 15.29 0.65
CA LEU A 350 39.43 14.05 0.81
C LEU A 350 40.84 14.16 0.24
N LEU A 351 41.03 14.84 -0.89
CA LEU A 351 42.36 15.08 -1.44
C LEU A 351 43.20 15.95 -0.50
N VAL A 352 42.66 17.02 0.06
CA VAL A 352 43.37 17.83 1.07
C VAL A 352 43.75 17.00 2.30
N ALA A 353 42.83 16.16 2.80
CA ALA A 353 43.11 15.28 3.94
C ALA A 353 44.20 14.24 3.62
N GLN A 354 44.21 13.70 2.40
CA GLN A 354 45.24 12.80 1.90
C GLN A 354 46.60 13.49 1.78
N THR A 355 46.66 14.69 1.20
CA THR A 355 47.89 15.49 1.10
C THR A 355 48.45 15.77 2.50
N ALA A 356 47.61 16.20 3.44
CA ALA A 356 48.02 16.46 4.82
C ALA A 356 48.53 15.18 5.53
N ARG A 357 47.99 14.00 5.19
CA ARG A 357 48.50 12.71 5.68
C ARG A 357 49.88 12.39 5.08
N HIS A 358 50.09 12.60 3.79
CA HIS A 358 51.37 12.35 3.13
C HIS A 358 52.48 13.32 3.59
N ILE A 359 52.13 14.58 3.87
CA ILE A 359 53.00 15.56 4.52
C ILE A 359 53.44 15.04 5.89
N ARG A 360 52.49 14.63 6.75
CA ARG A 360 52.81 14.05 8.08
C ARG A 360 53.66 12.79 8.00
N GLN A 361 53.49 11.98 6.95
CA GLN A 361 54.28 10.77 6.70
C GLN A 361 55.63 11.05 6.03
N ARG A 362 55.97 12.31 5.73
CA ARG A 362 57.18 12.71 5.00
C ARG A 362 57.36 11.97 3.67
N LYS A 363 56.29 11.87 2.87
CA LYS A 363 56.30 11.23 1.54
C LYS A 363 56.17 12.28 0.42
N PRO A 364 57.25 12.99 0.06
CA PRO A 364 57.16 14.16 -0.83
C PRO A 364 56.68 13.83 -2.25
N HIS A 365 56.98 12.65 -2.77
CA HIS A 365 56.49 12.21 -4.10
C HIS A 365 54.96 12.04 -4.14
N LEU A 366 54.33 11.58 -3.06
CA LEU A 366 52.87 11.47 -2.99
C LEU A 366 52.21 12.82 -2.79
N VAL A 367 52.86 13.73 -2.05
CA VAL A 367 52.38 15.11 -1.88
C VAL A 367 52.29 15.82 -3.23
N GLU A 368 53.30 15.68 -4.10
CA GLU A 368 53.24 16.25 -5.45
C GLU A 368 52.10 15.68 -6.29
N GLN A 369 51.88 14.37 -6.24
CA GLN A 369 50.76 13.73 -6.96
C GLN A 369 49.42 14.25 -6.45
N ASP A 370 49.23 14.37 -5.14
CA ASP A 370 47.99 14.88 -4.57
C ASP A 370 47.77 16.37 -4.88
N VAL A 371 48.83 17.19 -4.86
CA VAL A 371 48.75 18.63 -5.22
C VAL A 371 48.40 18.81 -6.69
N ALA A 372 48.98 18.03 -7.59
CA ALA A 372 48.61 18.06 -9.01
C ALA A 372 47.14 17.64 -9.22
N ALA A 373 46.66 16.64 -8.48
CA ALA A 373 45.26 16.25 -8.51
C ALA A 373 44.32 17.34 -7.97
N LEU A 374 44.72 18.06 -6.92
CA LEU A 374 43.98 19.21 -6.39
C LEU A 374 43.92 20.36 -7.40
N GLU A 375 45.02 20.69 -8.07
CA GLU A 375 45.07 21.77 -9.08
C GLU A 375 44.15 21.51 -10.28
N ALA A 376 43.95 20.23 -10.64
CA ALA A 376 43.05 19.83 -11.72
C ALA A 376 41.56 20.01 -11.37
N LEU A 377 41.20 20.20 -10.09
CA LEU A 377 39.82 20.43 -9.69
C LEU A 377 39.40 21.89 -9.93
N PRO A 378 38.28 22.15 -10.64
CA PRO A 378 37.75 23.51 -10.81
C PRO A 378 37.52 24.22 -9.48
N GLU A 379 37.08 23.50 -8.45
CA GLU A 379 36.77 24.03 -7.13
C GLU A 379 38.01 24.54 -6.39
N ALA A 380 39.20 24.03 -6.72
CA ALA A 380 40.46 24.45 -6.11
C ALA A 380 40.99 25.78 -6.69
N GLN A 381 40.41 26.24 -7.80
CA GLN A 381 40.75 27.51 -8.46
C GLN A 381 39.88 28.69 -7.98
N LEU A 382 38.97 28.47 -7.04
CA LEU A 382 38.03 29.49 -6.55
C LEU A 382 38.56 30.24 -5.33
N ALA A 383 38.36 31.56 -5.31
CA ALA A 383 38.70 32.45 -4.20
C ALA A 383 40.19 32.30 -3.78
N ASP A 384 40.47 32.17 -2.49
CA ASP A 384 41.84 32.11 -1.95
C ASP A 384 42.46 30.70 -1.99
N ARG A 385 41.75 29.71 -2.56
CA ARG A 385 42.22 28.30 -2.62
C ARG A 385 43.50 28.10 -3.44
N PRO A 386 43.80 28.86 -4.52
CA PRO A 386 45.09 28.77 -5.20
C PRO A 386 46.28 29.08 -4.28
N ALA A 387 46.15 30.06 -3.37
CA ALA A 387 47.20 30.38 -2.40
C ALA A 387 47.45 29.21 -1.42
N PHE A 388 46.40 28.49 -1.04
CA PHE A 388 46.50 27.28 -0.23
C PHE A 388 47.25 26.16 -0.96
N LEU A 389 47.04 25.97 -2.27
CA LEU A 389 47.78 24.97 -3.06
C LEU A 389 49.27 25.30 -3.15
N VAL A 390 49.63 26.58 -3.30
CA VAL A 390 51.02 27.04 -3.25
C VAL A 390 51.66 26.70 -1.90
N ALA A 391 50.95 26.93 -0.79
CA ALA A 391 51.43 26.58 0.54
C ALA A 391 51.66 25.06 0.72
N LEU A 392 50.76 24.22 0.18
CA LEU A 392 50.92 22.76 0.20
C LEU A 392 52.14 22.31 -0.63
N ARG A 393 52.37 22.93 -1.80
CA ARG A 393 53.55 22.66 -2.64
C ARG A 393 54.85 23.04 -1.91
N TRP A 394 54.89 24.21 -1.27
CA TRP A 394 56.04 24.64 -0.47
C TRP A 394 56.31 23.66 0.69
N ALA A 395 55.28 23.23 1.42
CA ALA A 395 55.42 22.24 2.48
C ALA A 395 56.00 20.89 1.96
N GLY A 396 55.62 20.47 0.75
CA GLY A 396 56.20 19.31 0.07
C GLY A 396 57.70 19.49 -0.25
N ALA A 397 58.09 20.66 -0.73
CA ALA A 397 59.49 21.01 -1.04
C ALA A 397 60.37 21.06 0.22
N VAL A 398 59.85 21.62 1.33
CA VAL A 398 60.53 21.63 2.64
C VAL A 398 60.79 20.21 3.14
N ILE A 399 59.83 19.29 2.99
CA ILE A 399 60.00 17.88 3.38
C ILE A 399 61.07 17.18 2.53
N ARG A 400 61.19 17.54 1.25
CA ARG A 400 62.19 16.98 0.33
C ARG A 400 63.61 17.50 0.61
N GLY A 401 63.73 18.69 1.20
CA GLY A 401 65.00 19.38 1.41
C GLY A 401 65.36 20.35 0.28
N ASP A 402 64.41 20.68 -0.60
CA ASP A 402 64.62 21.48 -1.81
C ASP A 402 64.21 22.96 -1.62
N ALA A 403 63.60 23.31 -0.49
CA ALA A 403 63.16 24.68 -0.21
C ALA A 403 64.23 25.43 0.59
N GLU A 404 64.66 26.59 0.10
CA GLU A 404 65.40 27.57 0.90
C GLU A 404 64.47 28.17 1.96
N LEU A 405 64.93 28.22 3.22
CA LEU A 405 64.18 28.71 4.38
C LEU A 405 63.99 30.22 4.37
#